data_AF-A0A7F5RCT2-F1
#
_entry.id   AF-A0A7F5RCT2-F1
#
_cell.length_a   1.000
_cell.length_b   1.000
_cell.length_c   1.000
_cell.angle_alpha   90.00
_cell.angle_beta   90.00
_cell.angle_gamma   90.00
#
_symmetry.space_group_name_H-M   'P 1'
#
loop_
_entity.id
_entity.type
_entity.pdbx_description
1 polymer ?
#
loop_
_entity_poly.entity_id
_entity_poly.type
_entity_poly.pdbx_seq_one_letter_code
_entity_poly.pdbx_strand_id
1 'polypeptide(L)'
;MYFWKVFQCLLLEGENAGSEALRNAEMFYIENHKFEKFINRHKDIPCLVPESNEKMQNSYLILDEYMRFLDCRDGWKTPSKSILDVGVIDALKFSGFDEIMFLKRGGKYKWSKKDADLTW
;
A
#
# COMPACT_ATOMS: atom_id res chain seq x y z
N MET A 1 18.17 -5.66 -9.89
CA MET A 1 17.60 -4.32 -9.59
C MET A 1 16.81 -4.39 -8.30
N TYR A 2 17.22 -3.63 -7.30
CA TYR A 2 16.54 -3.55 -6.00
C TYR A 2 15.67 -2.30 -5.97
N PHE A 3 14.56 -2.32 -5.23
CA PHE A 3 13.69 -1.17 -5.03
C PHE A 3 13.68 -0.79 -3.55
N TRP A 4 13.93 0.48 -3.25
CA TRP A 4 13.75 1.03 -1.92
C TRP A 4 12.37 1.67 -1.83
N LYS A 5 11.42 0.95 -1.25
CA LYS A 5 10.08 1.45 -0.96
C LYS A 5 10.14 2.41 0.23
N VAL A 6 9.63 3.62 0.05
CA VAL A 6 9.58 4.66 1.09
C VAL A 6 8.11 5.04 1.30
N PHE A 7 7.56 4.62 2.44
CA PHE A 7 6.16 4.85 2.79
C PHE A 7 6.02 6.07 3.69
N GLN A 8 5.02 6.89 3.42
CA GLN A 8 4.50 7.83 4.42
C GLN A 8 3.70 7.04 5.47
N CYS A 9 3.75 7.47 6.73
CA CYS A 9 2.95 6.85 7.78
C CYS A 9 1.45 7.04 7.47
N LEU A 10 0.73 5.93 7.27
CA LEU A 10 -0.70 5.90 7.01
C LEU A 10 -1.46 5.61 8.31
N LEU A 11 -2.50 6.39 8.57
CA LEU A 11 -3.44 6.15 9.65
C LEU A 11 -4.63 5.35 9.11
N LEU A 12 -5.02 4.31 9.83
CA LEU A 12 -6.15 3.45 9.54
C LEU A 12 -6.96 3.25 10.83
N GLU A 13 -8.23 3.64 10.78
CA GLU A 13 -9.18 3.51 11.89
C GLU A 13 -9.37 2.03 12.23
N GLY A 14 -9.34 1.71 13.53
CA GLY A 14 -9.45 0.34 14.05
C GLY A 14 -8.18 -0.50 13.96
N GLU A 15 -7.15 -0.02 13.25
CA GLU A 15 -5.86 -0.71 13.11
C GLU A 15 -4.77 -0.01 13.93
N ASN A 16 -4.55 1.28 13.65
CA ASN A 16 -3.52 2.08 14.28
C ASN A 16 -3.96 3.52 14.63
N ALA A 17 -5.25 3.81 14.48
CA ALA A 17 -5.89 5.06 14.87
C ALA A 17 -7.31 4.77 15.38
N GLY A 18 -7.85 5.67 16.21
CA GLY A 18 -9.18 5.48 16.82
C GLY A 18 -9.15 4.75 18.17
N SER A 19 -10.28 4.79 18.89
CA SER A 19 -10.40 4.23 20.25
C SER A 19 -10.30 2.72 20.30
N GLU A 20 -10.73 2.04 19.24
CA GLU A 20 -10.78 0.58 19.16
C GLU A 20 -9.48 -0.05 18.65
N ALA A 21 -8.48 0.78 18.26
CA ALA A 21 -7.23 0.29 17.72
C ALA A 21 -6.27 -0.21 18.80
N LEU A 22 -5.58 -1.31 18.50
CA LEU A 22 -4.53 -1.87 19.38
C LEU A 22 -3.25 -1.04 19.40
N ARG A 23 -3.12 -0.06 18.50
CA ARG A 23 -1.94 0.79 18.31
C ARG A 23 -2.38 2.24 18.08
N ASN A 24 -1.51 3.18 18.42
CA ASN A 24 -1.67 4.59 18.08
C ASN A 24 -0.47 5.06 17.24
N ALA A 25 -0.72 5.31 15.96
CA ALA A 25 0.24 5.79 14.98
C ALA A 25 0.23 7.33 14.80
N GLU A 26 -0.69 8.05 15.46
CA GLU A 26 -0.86 9.50 15.30
C GLU A 26 0.43 10.27 15.61
N MET A 27 1.17 9.83 16.63
CA MET A 27 2.45 10.45 17.00
C MET A 27 3.58 10.22 15.97
N PHE A 28 3.42 9.25 15.07
CA PHE A 28 4.38 8.94 13.99
C PHE A 28 3.96 9.54 12.64
N TYR A 29 2.74 10.06 12.55
CA TYR A 29 2.23 10.68 11.33
C TYR A 29 3.04 11.92 10.96
N ILE A 30 3.30 12.06 9.65
CA ILE A 30 3.92 13.26 9.08
C ILE A 30 3.06 13.79 7.94
N GLU A 31 2.96 15.11 7.85
CA GLU A 31 2.31 15.79 6.73
C GLU A 31 3.06 15.58 5.42
N ASN A 32 2.33 15.68 4.30
CA ASN A 32 2.87 15.49 2.94
C ASN A 32 4.12 16.35 2.69
N HIS A 33 4.14 17.61 3.14
CA HIS A 33 5.29 18.48 2.92
C HIS A 33 6.58 18.00 3.61
N LYS A 34 6.48 17.29 4.75
CA LYS A 34 7.63 16.68 5.44
C LYS A 34 8.10 15.43 4.70
N PHE A 35 7.16 14.64 4.20
CA PHE A 35 7.46 13.49 3.36
C PHE A 35 8.19 13.91 2.08
N GLU A 36 7.69 14.92 1.36
CA GLU A 36 8.33 15.44 0.15
C GLU A 36 9.75 15.98 0.41
N LYS A 37 9.99 16.61 1.57
CA LYS A 37 11.35 16.99 1.98
C LYS A 37 12.27 15.78 2.14
N PHE A 38 11.78 14.66 2.68
CA PHE A 38 12.54 13.42 2.78
C PHE A 38 12.82 12.84 1.39
N ILE A 39 11.84 12.81 0.50
CA ILE A 39 12.03 12.32 -0.88
C ILE A 39 13.06 13.18 -1.62
N ASN A 40 12.94 14.51 -1.56
CA ASN A 40 13.87 15.40 -2.25
C ASN A 40 15.31 15.28 -1.72
N ARG A 41 15.50 15.00 -0.43
CA ARG A 41 16.82 14.72 0.16
C ARG A 41 17.49 13.49 -0.44
N HIS A 42 16.70 12.51 -0.88
CA HIS A 42 17.17 11.22 -1.40
C HIS A 42 16.96 11.07 -2.91
N LYS A 43 16.71 12.18 -3.62
CA LYS A 43 16.36 12.18 -5.06
C LYS A 43 17.40 11.51 -5.96
N ASP A 44 18.65 11.48 -5.53
CA ASP A 44 19.77 10.94 -6.31
C ASP A 44 19.91 9.41 -6.18
N ILE A 45 19.06 8.76 -5.37
CA ILE A 45 19.04 7.30 -5.21
C ILE A 45 18.12 6.68 -6.28
N PRO A 46 18.66 5.99 -7.30
CA PRO A 46 17.87 5.58 -8.47
C PRO A 46 16.80 4.52 -8.18
N CYS A 47 16.97 3.77 -7.09
CA CYS A 47 16.05 2.71 -6.69
C CYS A 47 14.91 3.19 -5.78
N LEU A 48 14.85 4.48 -5.45
CA LEU A 48 13.85 5.03 -4.53
C LEU A 48 12.45 5.03 -5.17
N VAL A 49 11.47 4.48 -4.47
CA VAL A 49 10.06 4.41 -4.90
C VAL A 49 9.18 5.00 -3.80
N PRO A 50 8.72 6.26 -3.96
CA PRO A 50 7.97 6.97 -2.93
C PRO A 50 6.48 6.65 -2.97
N GLU A 51 5.92 6.30 -1.81
CA GLU A 51 4.51 5.97 -1.63
C GLU A 51 3.90 6.85 -0.52
N SER A 52 3.36 8.00 -0.92
CA SER A 52 2.55 8.85 -0.05
C SER A 52 1.21 8.19 0.27
N ASN A 53 0.50 8.70 1.28
CA ASN A 53 -0.81 8.15 1.67
C ASN A 53 -1.81 8.15 0.51
N GLU A 54 -1.84 9.21 -0.30
CA GLU A 54 -2.67 9.32 -1.52
C GLU A 54 -2.37 8.20 -2.53
N LYS A 55 -1.11 7.78 -2.65
CA LYS A 55 -0.71 6.71 -3.57
C LYS A 55 -0.94 5.33 -2.97
N MET A 56 -0.83 5.18 -1.65
CA MET A 56 -0.81 3.88 -0.99
C MET A 56 -2.23 3.33 -0.73
N GLN A 57 -3.16 4.19 -0.32
CA GLN A 57 -4.40 3.74 0.34
C GLN A 57 -5.22 2.72 -0.48
N ASN A 58 -5.36 2.93 -1.80
CA ASN A 58 -6.26 2.11 -2.64
C ASN A 58 -5.55 1.36 -3.78
N SER A 59 -4.22 1.37 -3.81
CA SER A 59 -3.45 0.85 -4.96
C SER A 59 -2.87 -0.54 -4.73
N TYR A 60 -3.38 -1.26 -3.73
CA TYR A 60 -3.00 -2.62 -3.38
C TYR A 60 -4.22 -3.53 -3.39
N LEU A 61 -4.02 -4.76 -3.85
CA LEU A 61 -4.92 -5.86 -3.51
C LEU A 61 -4.41 -6.51 -2.23
N ILE A 62 -5.21 -6.43 -1.18
CA ILE A 62 -4.88 -6.96 0.14
C ILE A 62 -5.85 -8.10 0.44
N LEU A 63 -5.32 -9.29 0.70
CA LEU A 63 -6.09 -10.40 1.24
C LEU A 63 -5.76 -10.54 2.73
N ASP A 64 -6.79 -10.65 3.55
CA ASP A 64 -6.64 -10.97 4.97
C ASP A 64 -6.44 -12.48 5.21
N GLU A 65 -6.34 -12.87 6.48
CA GLU A 65 -6.14 -14.26 6.90
C GLU A 65 -7.30 -15.20 6.54
N TYR A 66 -8.47 -14.67 6.21
CA TYR A 66 -9.64 -15.43 5.73
C TYR A 66 -9.76 -15.40 4.20
N MET A 67 -8.74 -14.89 3.51
CA MET A 67 -8.71 -14.67 2.07
C MET A 67 -9.86 -13.78 1.57
N ARG A 68 -10.18 -12.72 2.31
CA ARG A 68 -11.12 -11.66 1.91
C ARG A 68 -10.33 -10.46 1.41
N PHE A 69 -10.75 -9.87 0.29
CA PHE A 69 -10.20 -8.58 -0.10
C PHE A 69 -10.56 -7.51 0.92
N LEU A 70 -9.61 -6.62 1.23
CA LEU A 70 -9.82 -5.49 2.13
C LEU A 70 -9.90 -4.18 1.33
N ASP A 71 -11.04 -3.51 1.44
CA ASP A 71 -11.26 -2.16 0.92
C ASP A 71 -10.83 -1.12 1.96
N CYS A 72 -9.91 -0.24 1.58
CA CYS A 72 -9.30 0.77 2.45
C CYS A 72 -9.75 2.21 2.13
N ARG A 73 -10.71 2.41 1.22
CA ARG A 73 -11.08 3.74 0.69
C ARG A 73 -11.57 4.70 1.77
N ASP A 74 -12.28 4.18 2.75
CA ASP A 74 -12.92 4.97 3.81
C ASP A 74 -12.03 5.14 5.06
N GLY A 75 -10.75 4.75 4.97
CA GLY A 75 -9.79 4.90 6.08
C GLY A 75 -9.85 3.79 7.13
N TRP A 76 -10.67 2.77 6.94
CA TRP A 76 -10.65 1.51 7.67
C TRP A 76 -10.56 0.33 6.69
N LYS A 77 -10.32 -0.89 7.18
CA LYS A 77 -10.30 -2.10 6.34
C LYS A 77 -11.67 -2.79 6.32
N THR A 78 -12.41 -2.65 5.23
CA THR A 78 -13.70 -3.34 5.04
C THR A 78 -13.48 -4.67 4.32
N PRO A 79 -13.75 -5.83 4.94
CA PRO A 79 -13.58 -7.11 4.28
C PRO A 79 -14.75 -7.42 3.33
N SER A 80 -14.40 -7.93 2.14
CA SER A 80 -15.33 -8.62 1.23
C SER A 80 -15.70 -10.02 1.73
N LYS A 81 -16.45 -10.79 0.94
CA LYS A 81 -16.60 -12.25 1.17
C LYS A 81 -15.30 -12.97 0.79
N SER A 82 -15.05 -14.15 1.39
CA SER A 82 -13.84 -14.91 1.09
C SER A 82 -13.83 -15.36 -0.37
N ILE A 83 -12.68 -15.30 -1.02
CA ILE A 83 -12.50 -15.89 -2.36
C ILE A 83 -12.75 -17.40 -2.36
N LEU A 84 -12.66 -18.06 -1.20
CA LEU A 84 -12.92 -19.48 -1.05
C LEU A 84 -14.43 -19.80 -1.09
N ASP A 85 -15.28 -18.82 -0.80
CA ASP A 85 -16.74 -18.98 -0.75
C ASP A 85 -17.41 -18.52 -2.04
N VAL A 86 -16.96 -17.38 -2.59
CA VAL A 86 -17.61 -16.74 -3.75
C VAL A 86 -16.72 -16.67 -5.00
N GLY A 87 -15.48 -17.14 -4.92
CA GLY A 87 -14.51 -17.01 -6.00
C GLY A 87 -13.90 -15.60 -6.10
N VAL A 88 -12.79 -15.52 -6.84
CA VAL A 88 -11.98 -14.30 -6.94
C VAL A 88 -12.74 -13.15 -7.61
N ILE A 89 -13.43 -13.41 -8.73
CA ILE A 89 -14.09 -12.37 -9.53
C ILE A 89 -15.16 -11.66 -8.70
N ASP A 90 -15.94 -12.39 -7.90
CA ASP A 90 -17.02 -11.80 -7.12
C ASP A 90 -16.51 -11.08 -5.88
N ALA A 91 -15.49 -11.61 -5.19
CA ALA A 91 -14.87 -10.93 -4.07
C ALA A 91 -14.14 -9.64 -4.51
N LEU A 92 -13.46 -9.67 -5.67
CA LEU A 92 -12.65 -8.55 -6.18
C LEU A 92 -13.46 -7.28 -6.43
N LYS A 93 -14.74 -7.42 -6.80
CA LYS A 93 -15.68 -6.29 -6.98
C LYS A 93 -15.81 -5.40 -5.74
N PHE A 94 -15.49 -5.95 -4.56
CA PHE A 94 -15.58 -5.27 -3.27
C PHE A 94 -14.19 -4.95 -2.66
N SER A 95 -13.13 -5.03 -3.45
CA SER A 95 -11.76 -4.76 -2.98
C SER A 95 -11.42 -3.27 -2.84
N GLY A 96 -12.19 -2.38 -3.45
CA GLY A 96 -11.87 -0.95 -3.52
C GLY A 96 -10.60 -0.62 -4.33
N PHE A 97 -10.07 -1.58 -5.09
CA PHE A 97 -8.79 -1.44 -5.80
C PHE A 97 -8.84 -0.41 -6.93
N ASP A 98 -7.90 0.53 -6.90
CA ASP A 98 -7.63 1.52 -7.94
C ASP A 98 -6.46 1.05 -8.83
N GLU A 99 -6.82 0.39 -9.95
CA GLU A 99 -5.85 -0.10 -10.93
C GLU A 99 -5.04 1.06 -11.57
N ILE A 100 -5.67 2.21 -11.78
CA ILE A 100 -5.01 3.38 -12.38
C ILE A 100 -3.91 3.88 -11.44
N MET A 101 -4.21 3.98 -10.14
CA MET A 101 -3.22 4.38 -9.14
C MET A 101 -2.11 3.33 -8.97
N PHE A 102 -2.46 2.03 -9.01
CA PHE A 102 -1.49 0.94 -9.00
C PHE A 102 -0.46 1.06 -10.14
N LEU A 103 -0.92 1.36 -11.35
CA LEU A 103 -0.02 1.59 -12.48
C LEU A 103 0.78 2.88 -12.32
N LYS A 104 0.12 3.98 -11.90
CA LYS A 104 0.75 5.30 -11.71
C LYS A 104 1.89 5.27 -10.69
N ARG A 105 1.79 4.47 -9.63
CA ARG A 105 2.85 4.31 -8.63
C ARG A 105 3.95 3.31 -9.03
N GLY A 106 3.91 2.77 -10.25
CA GLY A 106 4.88 1.77 -10.72
C GLY A 106 4.68 0.38 -10.11
N GLY A 107 3.44 0.00 -9.78
CA GLY A 107 3.11 -1.31 -9.24
C GLY A 107 3.42 -2.47 -10.19
N LYS A 108 3.49 -2.19 -11.50
CA LYS A 108 3.97 -3.12 -12.53
C LYS A 108 5.43 -2.83 -12.86
N TYR A 109 6.32 -3.73 -12.46
CA TYR A 109 7.76 -3.64 -12.74
C TYR A 109 8.36 -5.04 -12.95
N LYS A 110 9.61 -5.12 -13.41
CA LYS A 110 10.32 -6.40 -13.52
C LYS A 110 10.62 -6.95 -12.13
N TRP A 111 9.74 -7.83 -11.64
CA TRP A 111 9.86 -8.45 -10.31
C TRP A 111 10.53 -9.83 -10.33
N SER A 112 10.76 -10.40 -11.51
CA SER A 112 11.37 -11.73 -11.67
C SER A 112 12.88 -11.63 -11.41
N LYS A 113 13.38 -12.39 -10.44
CA LYS A 113 14.81 -12.44 -10.12
C LYS A 113 15.65 -13.06 -11.23
N LYS A 114 15.05 -13.89 -12.11
CA LYS A 114 15.75 -14.45 -13.28
C LYS A 114 16.24 -13.35 -14.22
N ASP A 115 15.56 -12.21 -14.21
CA ASP A 115 15.83 -11.07 -15.08
C ASP A 115 16.64 -9.97 -14.37
N ALA A 116 17.09 -10.23 -13.14
CA ALA A 116 17.86 -9.30 -12.33
C ALA A 116 19.34 -9.67 -12.36
N ASP A 117 20.20 -8.67 -12.59
CA ASP A 117 21.60 -8.80 -12.23
C ASP A 117 21.72 -8.84 -10.70
N LEU A 118 22.26 -9.96 -10.19
CA LEU A 118 22.48 -10.23 -8.77
C LEU A 118 23.97 -10.19 -8.43
N THR A 119 24.83 -9.87 -9.40
CA THR A 119 26.24 -9.61 -9.18
C THR A 119 26.44 -8.15 -8.77
N TRP A 120 27.57 -7.84 -8.13
CA TRP A 120 27.88 -6.54 -7.54
C TRP A 120 29.17 -5.98 -8.12
#